data_AF-A0A7V9GAJ4-F1
#
_entry.id   AF-A0A7V9GAJ4-F1
#
_cell.length_a   1.000
_cell.length_b   1.000
_cell.length_c   1.000
_cell.angle_alpha   90.00
_cell.angle_beta   90.00
_cell.angle_gamma   90.00
#
_symmetry.space_group_name_H-M   'P 1'
#
loop_
_entity.id
_entity.type
_entity.pdbx_description
1 polymer ?
#
loop_
_entity_poly.entity_id
_entity_poly.type
_entity_poly.pdbx_seq_one_letter_code
_entity_poly.pdbx_strand_id
1 'polypeptide(L)' 'PYDITKISTLADQLESSWHKSLLFLEAAAGDRTASVKGRMRSSLIKEMRREIAEIGAGSLMPEFKQSTKQRKS' A
#
# COMPACT_ATOMS: atom_id res chain seq x y z
N PRO A 1 -4.03 3.27 20.78
CA PRO A 1 -4.32 1.96 20.16
C PRO A 1 -5.03 2.15 18.80
N TYR A 2 -4.51 1.57 17.72
CA TYR A 2 -5.24 1.51 16.46
C TYR A 2 -6.23 0.36 16.48
N ASP A 3 -7.29 0.49 15.69
CA ASP A 3 -8.30 -0.57 15.52
C ASP A 3 -7.79 -1.59 14.51
N ILE A 4 -7.42 -2.78 15.00
CA ILE A 4 -6.85 -3.85 14.20
C ILE A 4 -7.80 -4.36 13.11
N THR A 5 -9.12 -4.20 13.30
CA THR A 5 -10.12 -4.61 12.29
C THR A 5 -9.99 -3.82 10.99
N LYS A 6 -9.44 -2.60 11.05
CA LYS A 6 -9.20 -1.75 9.88
C LYS A 6 -8.08 -2.27 8.99
N ILE A 7 -7.15 -3.08 9.53
CA ILE A 7 -6.04 -3.64 8.74
C ILE A 7 -6.59 -4.55 7.63
N SER A 8 -7.58 -5.39 7.95
CA SER A 8 -8.20 -6.29 6.97
C SER A 8 -8.82 -5.50 5.81
N THR A 9 -9.63 -4.49 6.13
CA THR A 9 -10.29 -3.67 5.10
C THR A 9 -9.28 -2.93 4.22
N LEU A 10 -8.19 -2.42 4.80
CA LEU A 10 -7.13 -1.76 4.03
C LEU A 10 -6.39 -2.75 3.12
N ALA A 11 -6.15 -3.98 3.59
CA ALA A 11 -5.55 -5.04 2.77
C ALA A 11 -6.45 -5.41 1.58
N ASP A 12 -7.75 -5.60 1.81
CA ASP A 12 -8.71 -5.92 0.75
C ASP A 12 -8.79 -4.81 -0.32
N GLN A 13 -8.74 -3.55 0.12
CA GLN A 13 -8.72 -2.39 -0.78
C GLN A 13 -7.42 -2.33 -1.60
N LEU A 14 -6.28 -2.62 -0.97
CA LEU A 14 -4.99 -2.66 -1.65
C LEU A 14 -4.96 -3.78 -2.70
N GLU A 15 -5.42 -4.99 -2.35
CA GLU A 15 -5.51 -6.12 -3.27
C GLU A 15 -6.41 -5.78 -4.48
N SER A 16 -7.59 -5.25 -4.21
CA SER A 16 -8.53 -4.83 -5.25
C SER A 16 -7.93 -3.77 -6.20
N SER A 17 -7.22 -2.80 -5.64
CA SER A 17 -6.58 -1.72 -6.42
C SER A 17 -5.39 -2.21 -7.21
N TRP A 18 -4.62 -3.15 -6.65
CA TRP A 18 -3.52 -3.81 -7.33
C TRP A 18 -4.01 -4.59 -8.55
N HIS A 19 -5.08 -5.38 -8.40
CA HIS A 19 -5.66 -6.12 -9.51
C HIS A 19 -6.14 -5.19 -10.63
N LYS A 20 -6.86 -4.10 -10.28
CA LYS A 20 -7.28 -3.08 -11.26
C LYS A 20 -6.11 -2.45 -12.00
N SER A 21 -5.01 -2.16 -11.29
CA SER A 21 -3.81 -1.58 -11.91
C SER A 21 -3.20 -2.51 -12.95
N LEU A 22 -3.20 -3.82 -12.70
CA LEU A 22 -2.74 -4.81 -13.67
C LEU A 22 -3.65 -4.90 -14.90
N LEU A 23 -4.97 -4.86 -14.71
CA LEU A 23 -5.94 -4.85 -15.82
C LEU A 23 -5.78 -3.60 -16.71
N PHE A 24 -5.59 -2.43 -16.11
CA PHE A 24 -5.33 -1.21 -16.87
C PHE A 24 -4.01 -1.28 -17.64
N LEU A 25 -2.97 -1.85 -17.03
CA LEU A 25 -1.69 -2.04 -17.69
C LEU A 25 -1.82 -2.99 -18.89
N GLU A 26 -2.58 -4.08 -18.74
CA GLU A 26 -2.84 -5.03 -19.81
C GLU A 26 -3.63 -4.41 -20.95
N ALA A 27 -4.70 -3.68 -20.64
CA ALA A 27 -5.48 -2.93 -21.62
C ALA A 27 -4.63 -1.88 -22.35
N ALA A 28 -3.77 -1.15 -21.64
CA ALA A 28 -2.86 -0.16 -22.23
C ALA A 28 -1.74 -0.79 -23.08
N ALA A 29 -1.35 -2.03 -22.77
CA ALA A 29 -0.33 -2.72 -23.53
C ALA A 29 -0.83 -3.28 -24.87
N GLY A 30 -2.13 -3.58 -25.00
CA GLY A 30 -2.74 -4.06 -26.25
C GLY A 30 -1.96 -5.20 -26.90
N ASP A 31 -1.71 -5.08 -28.22
CA ASP A 31 -0.98 -6.08 -29.02
C ASP A 31 0.55 -5.96 -28.97
N ARG A 32 1.09 -5.20 -28.01
CA ARG A 32 2.55 -5.09 -27.85
C ARG A 32 3.18 -6.45 -27.55
N THR A 33 4.45 -6.60 -27.94
CA THR A 33 5.22 -7.83 -27.71
C THR A 33 5.37 -8.14 -26.22
N ALA A 34 5.57 -9.42 -25.90
CA ALA A 34 5.76 -9.89 -24.53
C ALA A 34 6.89 -9.14 -23.79
N SER A 35 7.97 -8.77 -24.50
CA SER A 35 9.08 -8.03 -23.91
C SER A 35 8.71 -6.60 -23.51
N VAL A 36 7.81 -5.95 -24.27
CA VAL A 36 7.30 -4.62 -23.91
C VAL A 36 6.32 -4.73 -22.75
N LYS A 37 5.42 -5.72 -22.76
CA LYS A 37 4.51 -6.00 -21.64
C LYS A 37 5.27 -6.24 -20.32
N GLY A 38 6.35 -7.03 -20.38
CA GLY A 38 7.24 -7.28 -19.24
C GLY A 38 7.87 -5.98 -18.71
N ARG A 39 8.41 -5.14 -19.58
CA ARG A 39 9.01 -3.84 -19.19
C ARG A 39 7.98 -2.90 -18.56
N MET A 40 6.77 -2.82 -19.12
CA MET A 40 5.68 -2.00 -18.58
C MET A 40 5.32 -2.45 -17.16
N ARG A 41 5.21 -3.77 -16.91
CA ARG A 41 4.95 -4.33 -15.58
C ARG A 41 6.07 -4.02 -14.60
N SER A 42 7.33 -4.20 -15.01
CA SER A 42 8.48 -3.87 -14.16
C SER A 42 8.52 -2.38 -13.81
N SER A 43 8.16 -1.49 -14.75
CA SER A 43 8.09 -0.06 -14.50
C SER A 43 7.01 0.29 -13.47
N LEU A 44 5.81 -0.28 -13.60
CA LEU A 44 4.71 -0.09 -12.64
C LEU A 44 5.12 -0.50 -11.22
N ILE A 45 5.73 -1.69 -11.07
CA ILE A 45 6.18 -2.19 -9.76
C ILE A 45 7.27 -1.27 -9.18
N LYS A 46 8.19 -0.77 -10.00
CA LYS A 46 9.24 0.15 -9.57
C LYS A 46 8.65 1.46 -9.06
N GLU A 47 7.66 2.00 -9.76
CA GLU A 47 6.94 3.21 -9.37
C GLU A 47 6.28 3.06 -8.01
N MET A 48 5.48 2.02 -7.82
CA MET A 48 4.79 1.75 -6.56
C MET A 48 5.76 1.55 -5.40
N ARG A 49 6.88 0.85 -5.61
CA ARG A 49 7.92 0.71 -4.58
C ARG A 49 8.54 2.04 -4.20
N ARG A 50 8.71 2.95 -5.17
CA ARG A 50 9.21 4.30 -4.89
C ARG A 50 8.21 5.10 -4.07
N GLU A 51 6.93 5.08 -4.45
CA GLU A 51 5.87 5.76 -3.67
C GLU A 51 5.79 5.22 -2.24
N ILE A 52 5.83 3.90 -2.04
CA ILE A 52 5.85 3.29 -0.70
C ILE A 52 7.08 3.76 0.10
N ALA A 53 8.24 3.85 -0.54
CA ALA A 53 9.45 4.35 0.11
C ALA A 53 9.36 5.83 0.47
N GLU A 54 8.73 6.65 -0.38
CA GLU A 54 8.49 8.08 -0.15
C GLU A 54 7.49 8.33 0.99
N ILE A 55 6.44 7.52 1.09
CA ILE A 55 5.50 7.54 2.23
C ILE A 55 6.23 7.20 3.54
N GLY A 56 7.24 6.33 3.47
CA GLY A 56 8.07 5.93 4.60
C GLY A 56 7.35 5.01 5.57
N ALA A 57 8.08 4.55 6.59
CA ALA A 57 7.58 3.58 7.56
C ALA A 57 6.61 4.16 8.61
N GLY A 58 6.32 5.47 8.56
CA GLY A 58 5.64 6.19 9.64
C GLY A 58 6.48 6.24 10.93
N SER A 59 5.85 6.65 12.05
CA SER A 59 6.51 6.69 13.35
C SER A 59 6.74 5.28 13.91
N LEU A 60 7.97 4.98 14.34
CA LEU A 60 8.42 3.68 14.87
C LEU A 60 7.58 3.14 16.06
N MET A 61 6.94 4.03 16.79
CA MET A 61 6.05 3.73 17.91
C MET A 61 4.76 4.54 17.75
N PRO A 62 3.57 3.94 17.96
CA PRO A 62 2.37 4.72 18.16
C PRO A 62 2.55 5.60 19.40
N GLU A 63 2.22 6.89 19.30
CA GLU A 63 2.15 7.78 20.46
C GLU A 63 1.10 7.27 21.45
N PHE A 64 1.52 6.45 22.40
CA PHE A 64 0.68 6.10 23.54
C PHE A 64 0.58 7.33 24.43
N LYS A 65 -0.46 8.14 24.23
CA LYS A 65 -0.88 9.15 25.22
C LYS A 65 -1.34 8.41 26.48
N GLN A 66 -0.41 8.08 27.37
CA GLN A 66 -0.73 7.56 28.69
C GLN A 66 -1.35 8.68 29.53
N SER A 67 -2.68 8.86 29.43
CA SER A 67 -3.44 9.54 30.48
C SER A 67 -3.66 8.54 31.62
N THR A 68 -2.63 8.22 32.39
CA THR A 68 -2.80 7.53 33.66
C THR A 68 -3.39 8.53 34.66
N LYS A 69 -4.72 8.55 34.78
CA LYS A 69 -5.37 9.18 35.95
C LYS A 69 -4.96 8.37 37.18
N GLN A 70 -3.90 8.79 37.85
CA GLN A 70 -3.61 8.31 39.20
C GLN A 70 -4.78 8.70 40.10
N ARG A 71 -5.43 7.68 40.68
CA ARG A 71 -6.40 7.88 41.75
C ARG A 71 -5.61 8.39 42.96
N LYS A 72 -5.76 9.67 43.31
CA LYS A 72 -5.24 10.19 44.59
C LYS A 72 -5.92 9.40 45.70
N SER A 73 -5.10 8.75 46.53
CA SER A 73 -5.53 8.09 47.77
C SER A 73 -6.09 9.09 48.76
#